data_AF-A0A7W8LNH7-F1
#
_entry.id   AF-A0A7W8LNH7-F1
#
_cell.length_a   1.000
_cell.length_b   1.000
_cell.length_c   1.000
_cell.angle_alpha   90.00
_cell.angle_beta   90.00
_cell.angle_gamma   90.00
#
_symmetry.space_group_name_H-M   'P 1'
#
loop_
_entity.id
_entity.type
_entity.pdbx_description
1 polymer ?
#
loop_
_entity_poly.entity_id
_entity_poly.type
_entity_poly.pdbx_seq_one_letter_code
_entity_poly.pdbx_strand_id
1 'polypeptide(L)'
;MSQNSISGPFGSEQPTPQDAFSLSVPSSSARPPLSPLDIGHQQFRGRALGYDRGGVRAFLGQVADQLEALLHERQALRERVGTLERELEDRRQSEDEIRRAVVAAERIGHDLRENSARQCELMLAQAQTQCDDLLRAAEARAGEQEAAHRVRTQELEAEFRTRFAELEREHHQLTLERDRAHAERSVYLERAYSERHADLSGRLSAVRTEYAQFVSQYRALMASFMELSARHLATGDELLPGEPPANGPAAGIVHETATTLDADPPTPLPAPDPAPEDPHAPERVAVQQFL
;
A
#
# COMPACT_ATOMS: atom_id res chain seq x y z
N MET A 1 39.38 51.90 -13.82
CA MET A 1 39.70 52.16 -15.23
C MET A 1 38.40 52.42 -15.97
N SER A 2 38.38 53.52 -16.73
CA SER A 2 37.36 53.97 -17.69
C SER A 2 35.94 54.18 -17.15
N GLN A 3 35.56 55.40 -16.76
CA GLN A 3 35.16 56.52 -17.64
C GLN A 3 34.05 56.11 -18.62
N ASN A 4 32.81 56.54 -18.40
CA ASN A 4 32.35 57.76 -19.05
C ASN A 4 31.05 58.27 -18.42
N SER A 5 31.16 59.40 -17.75
CA SER A 5 30.07 60.28 -17.37
C SER A 5 29.55 60.96 -18.63
N ILE A 6 28.30 60.73 -19.01
CA ILE A 6 27.55 61.62 -19.90
C ILE A 6 26.42 62.21 -19.08
N SER A 7 26.81 63.28 -18.38
CA SER A 7 25.91 64.27 -17.80
C SER A 7 25.57 65.25 -18.92
N GLY A 8 24.45 65.03 -19.60
CA GLY A 8 23.87 66.00 -20.51
C GLY A 8 22.76 66.77 -19.79
N PRO A 9 22.84 68.10 -19.66
CA PRO A 9 21.77 68.89 -19.08
C PRO A 9 20.72 69.12 -20.18
N PHE A 10 19.80 68.19 -20.37
CA PHE A 10 18.60 68.47 -21.15
C PHE A 10 17.56 69.11 -20.23
N GLY A 11 17.81 70.39 -19.91
CA GLY A 11 16.74 71.33 -19.68
C GLY A 11 15.99 71.50 -21.00
N SER A 12 14.98 70.65 -21.22
CA SER A 12 13.94 70.97 -22.19
C SER A 12 13.01 71.98 -21.52
N GLU A 13 13.47 73.23 -21.46
CA GLU A 13 12.55 74.37 -21.51
C GLU A 13 11.71 74.16 -22.77
N GLN A 14 10.52 73.60 -22.58
CA GLN A 14 9.48 73.69 -23.60
C GLN A 14 9.25 75.19 -23.80
N PRO A 15 9.44 75.74 -25.01
CA PRO A 15 9.05 77.11 -25.26
C PRO A 15 7.54 77.16 -25.07
N THR A 16 7.11 77.90 -24.05
CA THR A 16 5.72 78.29 -23.91
C THR A 16 5.27 78.91 -25.24
N PRO A 17 4.07 78.59 -25.75
CA PRO A 17 3.57 79.20 -26.99
C PRO A 17 3.19 80.69 -26.81
N GLN A 18 3.75 81.36 -25.80
CA GLN A 18 3.50 82.77 -25.50
C GLN A 18 4.55 83.71 -26.10
N ASP A 19 5.72 83.21 -26.54
CA ASP A 19 6.80 84.07 -27.05
C ASP A 19 6.82 84.24 -28.59
N ALA A 20 5.97 83.54 -29.33
CA ALA A 20 5.99 83.54 -30.79
C ALA A 20 5.18 84.69 -31.46
N PHE A 21 4.53 85.55 -30.70
CA PHE A 21 3.77 86.69 -31.23
C PHE A 21 4.18 88.04 -30.61
N SER A 22 5.48 88.25 -30.37
CA SER A 22 6.00 89.62 -30.26
C SER A 22 6.14 90.22 -31.66
N LEU A 23 5.02 90.49 -32.33
CA LEU A 23 5.01 91.50 -33.39
C LEU A 23 5.30 92.83 -32.70
N SER A 24 6.60 93.15 -32.59
CA SER A 24 7.10 94.48 -32.27
C SER A 24 6.64 95.43 -33.36
N VAL A 25 5.38 95.88 -33.26
CA VAL A 25 4.90 97.07 -33.96
C VAL A 25 5.77 98.21 -33.44
N PRO A 26 6.53 98.91 -34.30
CA PRO A 26 7.31 100.06 -33.86
C PRO A 26 6.34 101.04 -33.19
N SER A 27 6.65 101.42 -31.96
CA SER A 27 5.90 102.37 -31.16
C SER A 27 5.89 103.72 -31.88
N SER A 28 4.93 103.88 -32.79
CA SER A 28 4.63 105.12 -33.48
C SER A 28 3.91 106.00 -32.46
N SER A 29 4.65 106.96 -31.90
CA SER A 29 4.17 108.16 -31.21
C SER A 29 2.81 108.02 -30.50
N ALA A 30 2.85 107.83 -29.18
CA ALA A 30 1.70 107.80 -28.27
C ALA A 30 0.77 109.02 -28.47
N ARG A 31 -0.15 108.88 -29.42
CA ARG A 31 -1.42 109.60 -29.46
C ARG A 31 -2.44 108.62 -28.91
N PRO A 32 -3.24 108.99 -27.90
CA PRO A 32 -4.26 108.09 -27.38
C PRO A 32 -5.10 107.58 -28.56
N PRO A 33 -5.43 106.27 -28.59
CA PRO A 33 -6.29 105.73 -29.64
C PRO A 33 -7.56 106.57 -29.65
N LEU A 34 -7.85 107.18 -30.81
CA LEU A 34 -8.98 108.08 -30.95
C LEU A 34 -10.25 107.32 -30.56
N SER A 35 -10.96 107.79 -29.55
CA SER A 35 -12.27 107.24 -29.21
C SER A 35 -13.24 107.51 -30.37
N PRO A 36 -14.22 106.65 -30.65
CA PRO A 36 -15.33 106.98 -31.57
C PRO A 36 -15.92 108.37 -31.29
N LEU A 37 -16.01 108.73 -30.00
CA LEU A 37 -16.44 110.06 -29.53
C LEU A 37 -15.46 111.18 -29.90
N ASP A 38 -14.16 110.92 -29.94
CA ASP A 38 -13.15 111.91 -30.32
C ASP A 38 -13.16 112.18 -31.83
N ILE A 39 -13.43 111.14 -32.64
CA ILE A 39 -13.54 111.25 -34.10
C ILE A 39 -14.80 112.01 -34.49
N GLY A 40 -15.93 111.73 -33.84
CA GLY A 40 -17.20 112.41 -34.11
C GLY A 40 -17.21 113.91 -33.73
N HIS A 41 -16.46 114.29 -32.69
CA HIS A 41 -16.36 115.69 -32.24
C HIS A 41 -15.16 116.47 -32.84
N GLN A 42 -14.35 115.85 -33.69
CA GLN A 42 -13.18 116.49 -34.29
C GLN A 42 -13.58 117.64 -35.23
N GLN A 43 -13.10 118.85 -34.93
CA GLN A 43 -13.34 120.04 -35.77
C GLN A 43 -12.10 120.37 -36.61
N PHE A 44 -12.30 120.63 -37.90
CA PHE A 44 -11.24 121.04 -38.83
C PHE A 44 -11.36 122.54 -39.18
N ARG A 45 -10.23 123.26 -39.23
CA ARG A 45 -10.17 124.67 -39.68
C ARG A 45 -10.43 124.75 -41.19
N GLY A 46 -11.35 125.62 -41.62
CA GLY A 46 -11.68 125.78 -43.04
C GLY A 46 -10.69 126.64 -43.83
N ARG A 47 -10.35 126.21 -45.05
CA ARG A 47 -9.60 126.97 -46.08
C ARG A 47 -10.50 127.19 -47.31
N ALA A 48 -10.20 128.22 -48.11
CA ALA A 48 -11.06 128.70 -49.20
C ALA A 48 -11.30 127.70 -50.37
N LEU A 49 -10.43 126.69 -50.55
CA LEU A 49 -10.65 125.54 -51.43
C LEU A 49 -10.63 124.25 -50.59
N GLY A 50 -11.61 124.09 -49.70
CA GLY A 50 -11.69 122.97 -48.77
C GLY A 50 -12.80 121.98 -49.10
N TYR A 51 -12.72 120.78 -48.54
CA TYR A 51 -13.81 119.80 -48.56
C TYR A 51 -15.07 120.34 -47.90
N ASP A 52 -16.24 119.89 -48.37
CA ASP A 52 -17.53 120.24 -47.77
C ASP A 52 -17.59 119.81 -46.30
N ARG A 53 -17.88 120.76 -45.41
CA ARG A 53 -17.92 120.54 -43.96
C ARG A 53 -19.06 119.61 -43.57
N GLY A 54 -20.17 119.62 -44.31
CA GLY A 54 -21.32 118.74 -44.08
C GLY A 54 -20.97 117.28 -44.40
N GLY A 55 -20.46 117.03 -45.61
CA GLY A 55 -20.02 115.71 -46.05
C GLY A 55 -18.90 115.12 -45.20
N VAL A 56 -17.90 115.91 -44.80
CA VAL A 56 -16.81 115.45 -43.91
C VAL A 56 -17.34 115.05 -42.53
N ARG A 57 -18.30 115.79 -41.98
CA ARG A 57 -18.89 115.48 -40.67
C ARG A 57 -19.76 114.21 -40.70
N ALA A 58 -20.49 113.99 -41.79
CA ALA A 58 -21.22 112.73 -41.99
C ALA A 58 -20.26 111.53 -42.13
N PHE A 59 -19.15 111.70 -42.87
CA PHE A 59 -18.11 110.67 -42.98
C PHE A 59 -17.44 110.36 -41.64
N LEU A 60 -17.08 111.38 -40.84
CA LEU A 60 -16.52 111.17 -39.50
C LEU A 60 -17.49 110.45 -38.56
N GLY A 61 -18.81 110.72 -38.66
CA GLY A 61 -19.83 109.97 -37.94
C GLY A 61 -19.86 108.50 -38.33
N GLN A 62 -19.88 108.20 -39.64
CA GLN A 62 -19.81 106.82 -40.13
C GLN A 62 -18.52 106.09 -39.71
N VAL A 63 -17.38 106.78 -39.73
CA VAL A 63 -16.10 106.21 -39.28
C VAL A 63 -16.09 105.97 -37.76
N ALA A 64 -16.69 106.87 -36.97
CA ALA A 64 -16.86 106.69 -35.54
C ALA A 64 -17.73 105.46 -35.24
N ASP A 65 -18.89 105.32 -35.90
CA ASP A 65 -19.80 104.17 -35.73
C ASP A 65 -19.12 102.86 -36.12
N GLN A 66 -18.38 102.83 -37.22
CA GLN A 66 -17.61 101.64 -37.66
C GLN A 66 -16.49 101.31 -36.66
N LEU A 67 -15.80 102.32 -36.13
CA LEU A 67 -14.75 102.10 -35.12
C LEU A 67 -15.33 101.55 -33.81
N GLU A 68 -16.49 102.06 -33.38
CA GLU A 68 -17.19 101.55 -32.20
C GLU A 68 -17.61 100.08 -32.38
N ALA A 69 -18.18 99.74 -33.54
CA ALA A 69 -18.51 98.36 -33.88
C ALA A 69 -17.29 97.44 -33.86
N LEU A 70 -16.16 97.88 -34.44
CA LEU A 70 -14.89 97.13 -34.42
C LEU A 70 -14.33 96.96 -33.01
N LEU A 71 -14.45 97.97 -32.14
CA LEU A 71 -14.01 97.87 -30.75
C LEU A 71 -14.86 96.89 -29.94
N HIS A 72 -16.18 96.88 -30.15
CA HIS A 72 -17.08 95.91 -29.55
C HIS A 72 -16.80 94.49 -30.04
N GLU A 73 -16.63 94.29 -31.35
CA GLU A 73 -16.30 92.99 -31.93
C GLU A 73 -14.94 92.49 -31.40
N ARG A 74 -13.93 93.36 -31.37
CA ARG A 74 -12.62 93.05 -30.77
C ARG A 74 -12.76 92.61 -29.31
N GLN A 75 -13.58 93.30 -28.52
CA GLN A 75 -13.77 92.94 -27.11
C GLN A 75 -14.48 91.59 -26.96
N ALA A 76 -15.56 91.36 -27.72
CA ALA A 76 -16.27 90.08 -27.73
C ALA A 76 -15.38 88.91 -28.19
N LEU A 77 -14.54 89.13 -29.21
CA LEU A 77 -13.57 88.15 -29.68
C LEU A 77 -12.52 87.85 -28.60
N ARG A 78 -12.03 88.86 -27.88
CA ARG A 78 -11.07 88.64 -26.78
C ARG A 78 -11.67 87.85 -25.63
N GLU A 79 -12.90 88.17 -25.23
CA GLU A 79 -13.61 87.40 -24.21
C GLU A 79 -13.79 85.95 -24.64
N ARG A 80 -14.14 85.72 -25.91
CA ARG A 80 -14.30 84.39 -26.47
C ARG A 80 -12.98 83.60 -26.54
N VAL A 81 -11.89 84.27 -26.90
CA VAL A 81 -10.54 83.67 -26.84
C VAL A 81 -10.21 83.28 -25.41
N GLY A 82 -10.41 84.18 -24.44
CA GLY A 82 -10.16 83.89 -23.03
C GLY A 82 -11.01 82.74 -22.47
N THR A 83 -12.27 82.58 -22.91
CA THR A 83 -13.08 81.41 -22.54
C THR A 83 -12.56 80.13 -23.17
N LEU A 84 -12.19 80.16 -24.44
CA LEU A 84 -11.67 78.99 -25.17
C LEU A 84 -10.31 78.55 -24.62
N GLU A 85 -9.47 79.49 -24.20
CA GLU A 85 -8.19 79.20 -23.55
C GLU A 85 -8.38 78.48 -22.21
N ARG A 86 -9.34 78.92 -21.38
CA ARG A 86 -9.67 78.23 -20.13
C ARG A 86 -10.21 76.82 -20.37
N GLU A 87 -11.15 76.66 -21.31
CA GLU A 87 -11.65 75.33 -21.65
C GLU A 87 -10.55 74.40 -22.20
N LEU A 88 -9.60 74.93 -22.97
CA LEU A 88 -8.46 74.17 -23.45
C LEU A 88 -7.56 73.73 -22.30
N GLU A 89 -7.32 74.62 -21.33
CA GLU A 89 -6.52 74.30 -20.15
C GLU A 89 -7.19 73.22 -19.30
N ASP A 90 -8.49 73.35 -19.02
CA ASP A 90 -9.26 72.35 -18.27
C ASP A 90 -9.25 70.98 -18.99
N ARG A 91 -9.41 70.98 -20.31
CA ARG A 91 -9.33 69.75 -21.13
C ARG A 91 -7.94 69.13 -21.08
N ARG A 92 -6.87 69.93 -21.16
CA ARG A 92 -5.49 69.43 -21.07
C ARG A 92 -5.21 68.82 -19.70
N GLN A 93 -5.64 69.47 -18.62
CA GLN A 93 -5.49 68.94 -17.27
C GLN A 93 -6.24 67.61 -17.10
N SER A 94 -7.47 67.53 -17.63
CA SER A 94 -8.25 66.29 -17.64
C SER A 94 -7.56 65.18 -18.45
N GLU A 95 -7.01 65.50 -19.63
CA GLU A 95 -6.24 64.55 -20.44
C GLU A 95 -5.00 64.04 -19.70
N ASP A 96 -4.28 64.92 -18.99
CA ASP A 96 -3.09 64.54 -18.23
C ASP A 96 -3.44 63.68 -17.01
N GLU A 97 -4.57 63.93 -16.35
CA GLU A 97 -5.12 63.05 -15.32
C GLU A 97 -5.46 61.67 -15.88
N ILE A 98 -6.12 61.60 -17.03
CA ILE A 98 -6.43 60.33 -17.70
C ILE A 98 -5.14 59.59 -18.06
N ARG A 99 -4.13 60.27 -18.63
CA ARG A 99 -2.83 59.66 -18.93
C ARG A 99 -2.17 59.11 -17.67
N ARG A 100 -2.17 59.86 -16.57
CA ARG A 100 -1.63 59.40 -15.28
C ARG A 100 -2.39 58.18 -14.76
N ALA A 101 -3.72 58.18 -14.87
CA ALA A 101 -4.55 57.06 -14.45
C ALA A 101 -4.28 55.80 -15.28
N VAL A 102 -4.12 55.92 -16.60
CA VAL A 102 -3.78 54.79 -17.49
C VAL A 102 -2.42 54.20 -17.13
N VAL A 103 -1.39 55.05 -16.99
CA VAL A 103 -0.05 54.58 -16.59
C VAL A 103 -0.07 53.91 -15.21
N ALA A 104 -0.84 54.46 -14.27
CA ALA A 104 -1.03 53.84 -12.96
C ALA A 104 -1.74 52.49 -13.06
N ALA A 105 -2.78 52.38 -13.88
CA ALA A 105 -3.51 51.12 -14.11
C ALA A 105 -2.61 50.06 -14.76
N GLU A 106 -1.79 50.44 -15.74
CA GLU A 106 -0.81 49.54 -16.37
C GLU A 106 0.22 49.04 -15.37
N ARG A 107 0.75 49.94 -14.53
CA ARG A 107 1.69 49.58 -13.45
C ARG A 107 1.07 48.63 -12.44
N ILE A 108 -0.15 48.92 -11.98
CA ILE A 108 -0.89 48.04 -11.06
C ILE A 108 -1.14 46.68 -11.72
N GLY A 109 -1.49 46.65 -13.00
CA GLY A 109 -1.67 45.42 -13.76
C GLY A 109 -0.38 44.60 -13.86
N HIS A 110 0.76 45.24 -14.07
CA HIS A 110 2.07 44.59 -14.07
C HIS A 110 2.41 44.03 -12.68
N ASP A 111 2.31 44.86 -11.64
CA ASP A 111 2.63 44.48 -10.26
C ASP A 111 1.73 43.34 -9.77
N LEU A 112 0.45 43.34 -10.16
CA LEU A 112 -0.49 42.26 -9.87
C LEU A 112 -0.05 40.95 -10.54
N ARG A 113 0.33 40.99 -11.83
CA ARG A 113 0.81 39.79 -12.54
C ARG A 113 2.08 39.22 -11.91
N GLU A 114 3.04 40.09 -11.55
CA GLU A 114 4.28 39.67 -10.91
C GLU A 114 4.03 39.10 -9.51
N ASN A 115 3.15 39.72 -8.72
CA ASN A 115 2.74 39.21 -7.42
C ASN A 115 2.01 37.87 -7.53
N SER A 116 1.07 37.73 -8.45
CA SER A 116 0.37 36.46 -8.68
C SER A 116 1.32 35.36 -9.14
N ALA A 117 2.29 35.65 -10.03
CA ALA A 117 3.31 34.69 -10.44
C ALA A 117 4.13 34.20 -9.23
N ARG A 118 4.63 35.14 -8.41
CA ARG A 118 5.37 34.80 -7.18
C ARG A 118 4.54 34.00 -6.18
N GLN A 119 3.27 34.33 -6.01
CA GLN A 119 2.35 33.58 -5.14
C GLN A 119 2.11 32.17 -5.66
N CYS A 120 1.91 32.00 -6.97
CA CYS A 120 1.77 30.68 -7.59
C CYS A 120 3.03 29.83 -7.39
N GLU A 121 4.22 30.40 -7.60
CA GLU A 121 5.49 29.70 -7.35
C GLU A 121 5.63 29.29 -5.89
N LEU A 122 5.30 30.19 -4.96
CA LEU A 122 5.33 29.90 -3.53
C LEU A 122 4.33 28.81 -3.14
N MET A 123 3.11 28.85 -3.68
CA MET A 123 2.10 27.81 -3.47
C MET A 123 2.56 26.46 -4.03
N LEU A 124 3.19 26.43 -5.20
CA LEU A 124 3.75 25.22 -5.79
C LEU A 124 4.88 24.65 -4.93
N ALA A 125 5.81 25.50 -4.48
CA ALA A 125 6.89 25.08 -3.59
C ALA A 125 6.34 24.53 -2.27
N GLN A 126 5.34 25.19 -1.67
CA GLN A 126 4.66 24.72 -0.47
C GLN A 126 3.97 23.36 -0.70
N ALA A 127 3.23 23.21 -1.80
CA ALA A 127 2.57 21.96 -2.15
C ALA A 127 3.58 20.83 -2.33
N GLN A 128 4.71 21.09 -3.00
CA GLN A 128 5.80 20.13 -3.16
C GLN A 128 6.37 19.70 -1.81
N THR A 129 6.71 20.65 -0.94
CA THR A 129 7.22 20.32 0.42
C THR A 129 6.21 19.51 1.23
N GLN A 130 4.92 19.84 1.15
CA GLN A 130 3.87 19.08 1.82
C GLN A 130 3.73 17.67 1.25
N CYS A 131 3.80 17.50 -0.08
CA CYS A 131 3.81 16.18 -0.71
C CYS A 131 5.02 15.36 -0.25
N ASP A 132 6.22 15.95 -0.22
CA ASP A 132 7.44 15.26 0.21
C ASP A 132 7.39 14.88 1.68
N ASP A 133 6.81 15.73 2.54
CA ASP A 133 6.60 15.42 3.96
C ASP A 133 5.58 14.29 4.13
N LEU A 134 4.48 14.29 3.37
CA LEU A 134 3.48 13.23 3.38
C LEU A 134 4.05 11.90 2.88
N LEU A 135 4.85 11.92 1.82
CA LEU A 135 5.52 10.73 1.29
C LEU A 135 6.50 10.16 2.32
N ARG A 136 7.35 11.00 2.93
CA ARG A 136 8.26 10.57 4.01
C ARG A 136 7.51 9.99 5.20
N ALA A 137 6.39 10.59 5.60
CA ALA A 137 5.56 10.07 6.68
C ALA A 137 4.90 8.73 6.30
N ALA A 138 4.47 8.56 5.05
CA ALA A 138 3.91 7.30 4.56
C ALA A 138 4.97 6.19 4.49
N GLU A 139 6.16 6.49 3.99
CA GLU A 139 7.30 5.57 3.95
C GLU A 139 7.75 5.15 5.36
N ALA A 140 7.82 6.10 6.30
CA ALA A 140 8.13 5.78 7.69
C ALA A 140 7.10 4.83 8.31
N ARG A 141 5.80 5.11 8.12
CA ARG A 141 4.72 4.24 8.60
C ARG A 141 4.75 2.86 7.94
N ALA A 142 5.00 2.80 6.64
CA ALA A 142 5.13 1.53 5.93
C ALA A 142 6.33 0.72 6.46
N GLY A 143 7.48 1.37 6.67
CA GLY A 143 8.65 0.75 7.28
C GLY A 143 8.40 0.23 8.69
N GLU A 144 7.69 0.99 9.53
CA GLU A 144 7.27 0.55 10.87
C GLU A 144 6.34 -0.66 10.82
N GLN A 145 5.35 -0.65 9.92
CA GLN A 145 4.43 -1.77 9.73
C GLN A 145 5.14 -3.03 9.23
N GLU A 146 6.05 -2.88 8.27
CA GLU A 146 6.87 -3.99 7.78
C GLU A 146 7.77 -4.55 8.88
N ALA A 147 8.42 -3.69 9.67
CA ALA A 147 9.25 -4.12 10.79
C ALA A 147 8.43 -4.87 11.84
N ALA A 148 7.26 -4.34 12.22
CA ALA A 148 6.35 -5.00 13.15
C ALA A 148 5.86 -6.35 12.61
N HIS A 149 5.50 -6.42 11.32
CA HIS A 149 5.10 -7.66 10.67
C HIS A 149 6.25 -8.68 10.67
N ARG A 150 7.47 -8.27 10.33
CA ARG A 150 8.66 -9.14 10.32
C ARG A 150 8.93 -9.71 11.70
N VAL A 151 8.88 -8.89 12.75
CA VAL A 151 9.03 -9.35 14.14
C VAL A 151 7.93 -10.35 14.48
N ARG A 152 6.67 -10.04 14.17
CA ARG A 152 5.53 -10.94 14.41
C ARG A 152 5.69 -12.29 13.72
N THR A 153 6.13 -12.29 12.46
CA THR A 153 6.38 -13.54 11.72
C THR A 153 7.53 -14.34 12.33
N GLN A 154 8.61 -13.69 12.78
CA GLN A 154 9.72 -14.37 13.43
C GLN A 154 9.33 -14.99 14.77
N GLU A 155 8.52 -14.30 15.57
CA GLU A 155 7.94 -14.83 16.81
C GLU A 155 7.12 -16.08 16.53
N LEU A 156 6.18 -16.00 15.57
CA LEU A 156 5.36 -17.14 15.18
C LEU A 156 6.21 -18.31 14.67
N GLU A 157 7.20 -18.07 13.81
CA GLU A 157 8.11 -19.11 13.33
C GLU A 157 8.90 -19.76 14.47
N ALA A 158 9.36 -18.99 15.45
CA ALA A 158 10.07 -19.51 16.61
C ALA A 158 9.15 -20.36 17.51
N GLU A 159 7.91 -19.91 17.74
CA GLU A 159 6.89 -20.68 18.46
C GLU A 159 6.57 -21.98 17.72
N PHE A 160 6.34 -21.93 16.41
CA PHE A 160 6.10 -23.11 15.58
C PHE A 160 7.26 -24.10 15.63
N ARG A 161 8.51 -23.64 15.50
CA ARG A 161 9.69 -24.50 15.60
C ARG A 161 9.80 -25.17 16.97
N THR A 162 9.50 -24.44 18.04
CA THR A 162 9.53 -24.98 19.40
C THR A 162 8.48 -26.07 19.58
N ARG A 163 7.23 -25.80 19.18
CA ARG A 163 6.13 -26.77 19.23
C ARG A 163 6.39 -28.00 18.37
N PHE A 164 6.95 -27.79 17.18
CA PHE A 164 7.29 -28.89 16.30
C PHE A 164 8.35 -29.80 16.92
N ALA A 165 9.43 -29.24 17.47
CA ALA A 165 10.46 -30.00 18.15
C ALA A 165 9.96 -30.71 19.42
N GLU A 166 9.00 -30.13 20.14
CA GLU A 166 8.32 -30.79 21.26
C GLU A 166 7.54 -32.03 20.80
N LEU A 167 6.70 -31.87 19.76
CA LEU A 167 5.92 -32.97 19.20
C LEU A 167 6.78 -34.09 18.64
N GLU A 168 7.90 -33.76 17.97
CA GLU A 168 8.86 -34.76 17.48
C GLU A 168 9.48 -35.56 18.62
N ARG A 169 9.87 -34.90 19.72
CA ARG A 169 10.42 -35.56 20.90
C ARG A 169 9.39 -36.46 21.57
N GLU A 170 8.16 -35.99 21.73
CA GLU A 170 7.06 -36.77 22.30
C GLU A 170 6.79 -38.01 21.45
N HIS A 171 6.71 -37.86 20.13
CA HIS A 171 6.51 -38.98 19.21
C HIS A 171 7.66 -40.01 19.30
N HIS A 172 8.90 -39.53 19.36
CA HIS A 172 10.06 -40.40 19.53
C HIS A 172 10.02 -41.14 20.87
N GLN A 173 9.65 -40.45 21.95
CA GLN A 173 9.50 -41.06 23.28
C GLN A 173 8.43 -42.16 23.29
N LEU A 174 7.24 -41.88 22.74
CA LEU A 174 6.17 -42.88 22.64
C LEU A 174 6.59 -44.10 21.83
N THR A 175 7.37 -43.90 20.76
CA THR A 175 7.92 -44.99 19.97
C THR A 175 8.88 -45.86 20.79
N LEU A 176 9.78 -45.24 21.55
CA LEU A 176 10.70 -45.96 22.43
C LEU A 176 9.96 -46.69 23.56
N GLU A 177 8.93 -46.09 24.15
CA GLU A 177 8.10 -46.72 25.19
C GLU A 177 7.36 -47.94 24.65
N ARG A 178 6.77 -47.82 23.45
CA ARG A 178 6.13 -48.93 22.74
C ARG A 178 7.13 -50.07 22.49
N ASP A 179 8.32 -49.75 21.98
CA ASP A 179 9.33 -50.76 21.66
C ASP A 179 9.86 -51.45 22.92
N ARG A 180 10.02 -50.71 24.03
CA ARG A 180 10.34 -51.28 25.35
C ARG A 180 9.25 -52.22 25.85
N ALA A 181 7.99 -51.81 25.80
CA ALA A 181 6.87 -52.65 26.21
C ALA A 181 6.78 -53.93 25.36
N HIS A 182 7.06 -53.84 24.06
CA HIS A 182 7.16 -55.01 23.19
C HIS A 182 8.32 -55.93 23.57
N ALA A 183 9.50 -55.38 23.84
CA ALA A 183 10.66 -56.16 24.28
C ALA A 183 10.40 -56.87 25.61
N GLU A 184 9.88 -56.16 26.62
CA GLU A 184 9.50 -56.73 27.91
C GLU A 184 8.47 -57.84 27.77
N ARG A 185 7.43 -57.62 26.95
CA ARG A 185 6.42 -58.64 26.67
C ARG A 185 7.02 -59.86 25.99
N SER A 186 7.93 -59.67 25.03
CA SER A 186 8.58 -60.78 24.32
C SER A 186 9.42 -61.64 25.27
N VAL A 187 10.24 -61.02 26.12
CA VAL A 187 11.06 -61.71 27.12
C VAL A 187 10.18 -62.43 28.15
N TYR A 188 9.11 -61.79 28.61
CA TYR A 188 8.15 -62.42 29.52
C TYR A 188 7.51 -63.66 28.90
N LEU A 189 7.04 -63.56 27.65
CA LEU A 189 6.41 -64.68 26.95
C LEU A 189 7.39 -65.83 26.69
N GLU A 190 8.61 -65.53 26.26
CA GLU A 190 9.66 -66.54 26.05
C GLU A 190 10.00 -67.26 27.35
N ARG A 191 10.17 -66.52 28.45
CA ARG A 191 10.42 -67.10 29.77
C ARG A 191 9.26 -68.00 30.20
N ALA A 192 8.03 -67.50 30.16
CA ALA A 192 6.84 -68.26 30.55
C ALA A 192 6.66 -69.53 29.70
N TYR A 193 6.93 -69.46 28.39
CA TYR A 193 6.92 -70.62 27.50
C TYR A 193 8.01 -71.62 27.88
N SER A 194 9.25 -71.16 28.09
CA SER A 194 10.38 -72.02 28.45
C SER A 194 10.16 -72.75 29.78
N GLU A 195 9.62 -72.05 30.79
CA GLU A 195 9.28 -72.63 32.10
C GLU A 195 8.22 -73.72 31.98
N ARG A 196 7.15 -73.46 31.21
CA ARG A 196 6.10 -74.46 30.94
C ARG A 196 6.61 -75.64 30.12
N HIS A 197 7.43 -75.39 29.11
CA HIS A 197 8.03 -76.44 28.30
C HIS A 197 8.96 -77.32 29.14
N ALA A 198 9.77 -76.73 30.03
CA ALA A 198 10.64 -77.46 30.95
C ALA A 198 9.83 -78.32 31.95
N ASP A 199 8.75 -77.81 32.55
CA ASP A 199 7.87 -78.58 33.43
C ASP A 199 7.23 -79.77 32.70
N LEU A 200 6.63 -79.54 31.52
CA LEU A 200 6.02 -80.60 30.72
C LEU A 200 7.05 -81.63 30.24
N SER A 201 8.22 -81.19 29.77
CA SER A 201 9.31 -82.06 29.35
C SER A 201 9.84 -82.91 30.52
N GLY A 202 9.98 -82.30 31.70
CA GLY A 202 10.36 -82.98 32.94
C GLY A 202 9.36 -84.07 33.33
N ARG A 203 8.06 -83.77 33.29
CA ARG A 203 6.99 -84.76 33.55
C ARG A 203 6.99 -85.90 32.54
N LEU A 204 7.14 -85.60 31.25
CA LEU A 204 7.24 -86.62 30.20
C LEU A 204 8.48 -87.50 30.40
N SER A 205 9.62 -86.92 30.78
CA SER A 205 10.82 -87.68 31.12
C SER A 205 10.60 -88.59 32.33
N ALA A 206 9.97 -88.09 33.39
CA ALA A 206 9.66 -88.87 34.59
C ALA A 206 8.78 -90.09 34.24
N VAL A 207 7.68 -89.88 33.52
CA VAL A 207 6.79 -90.98 33.07
C VAL A 207 7.54 -91.98 32.19
N ARG A 208 8.42 -91.52 31.28
CA ARG A 208 9.26 -92.41 30.47
C ARG A 208 10.21 -93.24 31.33
N THR A 209 10.83 -92.65 32.35
CA THR A 209 11.71 -93.38 33.28
C THR A 209 10.96 -94.38 34.14
N GLU A 210 9.79 -94.02 34.66
CA GLU A 210 8.90 -94.92 35.41
C GLU A 210 8.46 -96.09 34.54
N TYR A 211 8.07 -95.83 33.29
CA TYR A 211 7.71 -96.87 32.34
C TYR A 211 8.89 -97.81 32.03
N ALA A 212 10.09 -97.26 31.79
CA ALA A 212 11.28 -98.07 31.55
C ALA A 212 11.64 -98.94 32.78
N GLN A 213 11.52 -98.38 33.99
CA GLN A 213 11.69 -99.12 35.25
C GLN A 213 10.66 -100.25 35.37
N PHE A 214 9.37 -99.96 35.14
CA PHE A 214 8.30 -100.96 35.14
C PHE A 214 8.58 -102.10 34.16
N VAL A 215 8.96 -101.79 32.92
CA VAL A 215 9.32 -102.81 31.91
C VAL A 215 10.52 -103.64 32.37
N SER A 216 11.55 -103.03 32.98
CA SER A 216 12.70 -103.78 33.50
C SER A 216 12.34 -104.68 34.69
N GLN A 217 11.51 -104.19 35.62
CA GLN A 217 10.99 -104.96 36.76
C GLN A 217 10.12 -106.11 36.28
N TYR A 218 9.25 -105.87 35.29
CA TYR A 218 8.44 -106.90 34.66
C TYR A 218 9.30 -107.96 33.97
N ARG A 219 10.32 -107.56 33.19
CA ARG A 219 11.29 -108.49 32.58
C ARG A 219 12.03 -109.31 33.63
N ALA A 220 12.49 -108.70 34.72
CA ALA A 220 13.14 -109.39 35.83
C ALA A 220 12.19 -110.38 36.53
N LEU A 221 10.93 -109.98 36.75
CA LEU A 221 9.90 -110.86 37.32
C LEU A 221 9.65 -112.06 36.40
N MET A 222 9.47 -111.83 35.10
CA MET A 222 9.30 -112.91 34.11
C MET A 222 10.54 -113.82 34.04
N ALA A 223 11.76 -113.26 34.07
CA ALA A 223 12.99 -114.05 34.13
C ALA A 223 13.05 -114.93 35.40
N SER A 224 12.68 -114.38 36.57
CA SER A 224 12.62 -115.15 37.82
C SER A 224 11.56 -116.26 37.79
N PHE A 225 10.41 -116.01 37.15
CA PHE A 225 9.36 -117.01 36.96
C PHE A 225 9.80 -118.13 36.02
N MET A 226 10.49 -117.78 34.92
CA MET A 226 11.08 -118.76 34.00
C MET A 226 12.20 -119.58 34.65
N GLU A 227 13.00 -119.00 35.54
CA GLU A 227 13.99 -119.73 36.32
C GLU A 227 13.33 -120.70 37.32
N LEU A 228 12.24 -120.29 37.97
CA LEU A 228 11.46 -121.13 38.87
C LEU A 228 10.74 -122.26 38.12
N SER A 229 10.15 -121.97 36.95
CA SER A 229 9.48 -122.99 36.12
C SER A 229 10.48 -123.99 35.52
N ALA A 230 11.66 -123.54 35.12
CA ALA A 230 12.75 -124.43 34.68
C ALA A 230 13.22 -125.36 35.81
N ARG A 231 13.23 -124.90 37.07
CA ARG A 231 13.51 -125.75 38.24
C ARG A 231 12.41 -126.77 38.53
N HIS A 232 11.15 -126.48 38.18
CA HIS A 232 10.02 -127.40 38.38
C HIS A 232 9.77 -128.36 37.20
N LEU A 233 10.14 -128.02 35.97
CA LEU A 233 10.04 -128.88 34.78
C LEU A 233 11.18 -129.90 34.63
N ALA A 234 12.28 -129.75 35.38
CA ALA A 234 13.38 -130.73 35.41
C ALA A 234 13.11 -131.93 36.35
N THR A 235 11.97 -131.96 37.04
CA THR A 235 11.58 -133.05 37.95
C THR A 235 10.11 -133.41 37.74
N GLY A 236 9.87 -134.39 36.86
CA GLY A 236 8.58 -135.07 36.75
C GLY A 236 8.08 -135.23 35.33
N ASP A 237 8.63 -136.23 34.63
CA ASP A 237 8.15 -136.78 33.36
C ASP A 237 6.94 -137.70 33.64
N GLU A 238 5.77 -137.42 33.05
CA GLU A 238 4.77 -138.44 32.77
C GLU A 238 3.91 -138.02 31.56
N LEU A 239 4.05 -138.81 30.48
CA LEU A 239 3.36 -138.71 29.20
C LEU A 239 1.91 -139.24 29.26
N LEU A 240 1.08 -138.73 28.32
CA LEU A 240 0.19 -139.44 27.36
C LEU A 240 -1.20 -138.74 27.20
N PRO A 241 -2.00 -139.01 26.15
CA PRO A 241 -1.86 -138.61 24.73
C PRO A 241 -3.18 -138.03 24.12
N GLY A 242 -3.17 -137.54 22.87
CA GLY A 242 -4.39 -137.38 22.04
C GLY A 242 -4.60 -136.02 21.35
N GLU A 243 -4.69 -136.05 20.01
CA GLU A 243 -4.81 -134.93 19.07
C GLU A 243 -6.30 -134.54 18.76
N PRO A 244 -6.60 -133.56 17.87
CA PRO A 244 -7.40 -132.32 18.11
C PRO A 244 -8.90 -132.41 17.70
N PRO A 245 -9.70 -131.31 17.77
CA PRO A 245 -10.01 -130.59 16.51
C PRO A 245 -10.31 -129.07 16.60
N ALA A 246 -9.95 -128.40 15.50
CA ALA A 246 -10.67 -127.40 14.67
C ALA A 246 -11.64 -126.32 15.23
N ASN A 247 -11.51 -125.14 14.58
CA ASN A 247 -12.48 -124.06 14.28
C ASN A 247 -12.80 -122.98 15.34
N GLY A 248 -12.61 -121.71 14.92
CA GLY A 248 -12.87 -120.47 15.67
C GLY A 248 -14.36 -120.07 15.81
N PRO A 249 -14.73 -118.78 16.07
CA PRO A 249 -14.12 -117.57 15.50
C PRO A 249 -13.93 -116.35 16.45
N ALA A 250 -13.16 -115.39 15.94
CA ALA A 250 -13.35 -113.93 16.00
C ALA A 250 -13.75 -113.21 17.31
N ALA A 251 -12.85 -112.32 17.74
CA ALA A 251 -13.20 -110.90 17.92
C ALA A 251 -11.91 -110.07 17.80
N GLY A 252 -11.69 -109.52 16.60
CA GLY A 252 -10.72 -108.46 16.41
C GLY A 252 -11.25 -107.14 16.94
N ILE A 253 -10.37 -106.29 17.45
CA ILE A 253 -10.43 -104.85 17.17
C ILE A 253 -8.99 -104.42 16.88
N VAL A 254 -8.69 -104.40 15.58
CA VAL A 254 -7.73 -103.47 14.99
C VAL A 254 -8.53 -102.26 14.54
N HIS A 255 -8.08 -101.07 14.95
CA HIS A 255 -8.22 -99.80 14.24
C HIS A 255 -7.08 -98.95 14.86
N GLU A 256 -5.95 -98.65 14.23
CA GLU A 256 -5.76 -98.00 12.93
C GLU A 256 -6.84 -96.94 12.70
N THR A 257 -6.57 -95.69 13.05
CA THR A 257 -5.88 -94.81 12.11
C THR A 257 -5.33 -93.57 12.83
N ALA A 258 -4.13 -93.17 12.42
CA ALA A 258 -3.71 -91.80 12.48
C ALA A 258 -4.64 -90.98 11.58
N THR A 259 -5.41 -90.07 12.18
CA THR A 259 -6.09 -89.01 11.45
C THR A 259 -5.46 -87.69 11.89
N THR A 260 -4.64 -87.16 11.00
CA THR A 260 -4.25 -85.77 10.90
C THR A 260 -5.50 -84.91 11.11
N LEU A 261 -5.63 -84.28 12.29
CA LEU A 261 -6.54 -83.15 12.42
C LEU A 261 -5.84 -81.99 11.72
N ASP A 262 -6.27 -81.72 10.49
CA ASP A 262 -6.05 -80.44 9.85
C ASP A 262 -6.44 -79.38 10.87
N ALA A 263 -5.45 -78.61 11.32
CA ALA A 263 -5.70 -77.40 12.05
C ALA A 263 -6.34 -76.44 11.05
N ASP A 264 -7.65 -76.23 11.17
CA ASP A 264 -8.31 -75.07 10.57
C ASP A 264 -7.44 -73.83 10.86
N PRO A 265 -7.14 -72.98 9.87
CA PRO A 265 -6.46 -71.73 10.14
C PRO A 265 -7.30 -70.93 11.15
N PRO A 266 -6.67 -70.20 12.09
CA PRO A 266 -7.42 -69.46 13.10
C PRO A 266 -8.39 -68.52 12.39
N THR A 267 -9.69 -68.69 12.69
CA THR A 267 -10.72 -67.74 12.29
C THR A 267 -10.24 -66.34 12.70
N PRO A 268 -10.16 -65.36 11.78
CA PRO A 268 -9.79 -64.01 12.17
C PRO A 268 -10.82 -63.52 13.18
N LEU A 269 -10.33 -63.02 14.32
CA LEU A 269 -11.17 -62.33 15.31
C LEU A 269 -12.08 -61.34 14.59
N PRO A 270 -13.36 -61.21 14.97
CA PRO A 270 -14.21 -60.17 14.42
C PRO A 270 -13.50 -58.84 14.62
N ALA A 271 -13.41 -58.03 13.54
CA ALA A 271 -12.90 -56.68 13.62
C ALA A 271 -13.64 -55.96 14.76
N PRO A 272 -12.95 -55.15 15.59
CA PRO A 272 -13.66 -54.35 16.58
C PRO A 272 -14.70 -53.49 15.84
N ASP A 273 -15.94 -53.48 16.36
CA ASP A 273 -16.98 -52.59 15.86
C ASP A 273 -16.42 -51.18 15.67
N PRO A 274 -16.74 -50.47 14.58
CA PRO A 274 -16.38 -49.07 14.46
C PRO A 274 -17.00 -48.34 15.65
N ALA A 275 -16.15 -47.66 16.44
CA ALA A 275 -16.58 -46.79 17.51
C ALA A 275 -17.66 -45.82 17.00
N PRO A 276 -18.67 -45.47 17.84
CA PRO A 276 -19.71 -44.54 17.42
C PRO A 276 -19.07 -43.23 16.95
N GLU A 277 -19.48 -42.78 15.75
CA GLU A 277 -19.10 -41.48 15.20
C GLU A 277 -19.41 -40.38 16.22
N ASP A 278 -18.36 -39.69 16.66
CA ASP A 278 -18.48 -38.48 17.46
C ASP A 278 -19.02 -37.36 16.55
N PRO A 279 -20.16 -36.71 16.86
CA PRO A 279 -20.79 -35.71 15.98
C PRO A 279 -20.04 -34.36 15.89
N HIS A 280 -18.76 -34.30 16.28
CA HIS A 280 -17.96 -33.09 16.27
C HIS A 280 -16.53 -33.33 15.75
N ALA A 281 -16.40 -33.79 14.50
CA ALA A 281 -15.16 -33.62 13.73
C ALA A 281 -15.27 -32.40 12.79
N PRO A 282 -14.31 -31.46 12.79
CA PRO A 282 -14.35 -30.30 11.88
C PRO A 282 -14.12 -30.73 10.43
N GLU A 283 -14.89 -30.12 9.53
CA GLU A 283 -14.90 -30.35 8.08
C GLU A 283 -13.49 -30.43 7.47
N ARG A 284 -13.20 -31.53 6.78
CA ARG A 284 -12.06 -31.60 5.86
C ARG A 284 -12.37 -30.74 4.64
N VAL A 285 -11.84 -29.52 4.64
CA VAL A 285 -11.80 -28.67 3.45
C VAL A 285 -11.04 -29.40 2.35
N ALA A 286 -11.73 -29.69 1.25
CA ALA A 286 -11.14 -30.21 0.04
C ALA A 286 -10.22 -29.14 -0.57
N VAL A 287 -8.91 -29.37 -0.52
CA VAL A 287 -7.94 -28.64 -1.34
C VAL A 287 -8.06 -29.20 -2.75
N GLN A 288 -8.82 -28.50 -3.58
CA GLN A 288 -8.87 -28.74 -5.01
C GLN A 288 -7.54 -28.30 -5.62
N GLN A 289 -6.78 -29.28 -6.12
CA GLN A 289 -5.58 -29.07 -6.93
C GLN A 289 -5.96 -28.26 -8.18
N PHE A 290 -5.37 -27.08 -8.32
CA PHE A 290 -5.19 -26.41 -9.60
C PHE A 290 -3.86 -26.87 -10.21
N LEU A 291 -3.94 -27.65 -11.28
CA LEU A 291 -2.96 -27.80 -12.34
C LEU A 291 -3.73 -27.97 -13.64
#